data_AF-A0AAV8RP03-F1
#
_entry.id   AF-A0AAV8RP03-F1
#
_cell.length_a   1.000
_cell.length_b   1.000
_cell.length_c   1.000
_cell.angle_alpha   90.00
_cell.angle_beta   90.00
_cell.angle_gamma   90.00
#
_symmetry.space_group_name_H-M   'P 1'
#
loop_
_entity.id
_entity.type
_entity.pdbx_description
1 polymer ?
#
loop_
_entity_poly.entity_id
_entity_poly.type
_entity_poly.pdbx_seq_one_letter_code
_entity_poly.pdbx_strand_id
1 'polypeptide(L)'
;MATSNPLPDGKTVFLTIYAAVVAGIIFSALVIVSSIYTSSPAGAGDGGNGKPLHLVVTSLLSSSSPPSTSPPPPLIVARTPKLQREPSDMFTRAVWDVPVDSKMPDLKSFQLTKEMVMHRAKDNIIIVTFGNHAFLDFVLNWVKHLTDLNIFNILVGAMDTKLLEALYWKGIPVFDMGSNMVTVDVGWGSVKFHKMGREKVLLINALLPFGYEILMCDADMVWLKNPLPYFARFPEADMLTSTDQIRPTTTDDSLDLWKNVTVGYNIGIFHWRPTDSVKRLAKEWKDLLLDDNEKWDQAVFNNLLHQVLGPSLEGESGLFYAYDGTLKLGLLPASIFCSGHTYFVQSMPQQLKLEPYAVHTTFQFAGSDGKRHRLREAMLFYDQPAYYDTPGGFLSFKPGIPKSLLLDGPHTVQSHFSLVNYQLRQIRTALAVASLLNRTLVMPRLWCRFEKMWFGHLGLLKGTLTKQPFVCPMDHLFEIHTMVHGLSEEEFGPQIHFREYSFLQNPSVPRHVKESLLNVQLCDAHSRGCKISNETTSHGFIQFPRNSTEQMYMEVFSRYRDIKVLHFSSLTNAFRGFSDEVREAKFRHRVKRYVGMWCCVPNRKPGHIYYDMYWDEKPGWKPQPPRTRQVDHPPW
;
A
#
# COMPACT_ATOMS: atom_id res chain seq x y z
N MET A 1 -69.60 -4.50 1.92
CA MET A 1 -69.66 -3.35 2.86
C MET A 1 -68.66 -3.62 3.98
N ALA A 2 -67.56 -2.90 4.00
CA ALA A 2 -66.72 -2.69 5.19
C ALA A 2 -65.83 -1.48 4.90
N THR A 3 -65.82 -0.57 5.85
CA THR A 3 -65.46 0.86 5.78
C THR A 3 -63.96 1.10 5.94
N SER A 4 -63.42 1.99 5.11
CA SER A 4 -62.09 2.59 5.25
C SER A 4 -62.14 3.77 6.23
N ASN A 5 -61.26 3.77 7.23
CA ASN A 5 -60.87 4.97 7.97
C ASN A 5 -59.46 5.40 7.50
N PRO A 6 -59.21 6.70 7.26
CA PRO A 6 -57.90 7.17 6.81
C PRO A 6 -56.93 7.31 8.01
N LEU A 7 -55.70 6.83 7.82
CA LEU A 7 -54.56 7.11 8.68
C LEU A 7 -54.18 8.61 8.62
N PRO A 8 -53.73 9.22 9.73
CA PRO A 8 -53.44 10.65 9.78
C PRO A 8 -52.17 11.03 9.00
N ASP A 9 -52.24 12.22 8.42
CA ASP A 9 -51.32 12.84 7.47
C ASP A 9 -49.87 12.92 8.00
N GLY A 10 -48.93 12.22 7.36
CA GLY A 10 -47.51 12.16 7.75
C GLY A 10 -46.78 13.51 7.75
N LYS A 11 -47.39 14.56 7.17
CA LYS A 11 -46.88 15.93 7.20
C LYS A 11 -46.84 16.53 8.60
N THR A 12 -47.80 16.19 9.47
CA THR A 12 -47.88 16.78 10.82
C THR A 12 -46.76 16.26 11.74
N VAL A 13 -46.40 14.98 11.61
CA VAL A 13 -45.31 14.36 12.38
C VAL A 13 -43.95 14.94 11.96
N PHE A 14 -43.72 15.11 10.66
CA PHE A 14 -42.48 15.70 10.14
C PHE A 14 -42.33 17.17 10.54
N LEU A 15 -43.41 17.95 10.52
CA LEU A 15 -43.37 19.36 10.94
C LEU A 15 -43.02 19.50 12.43
N THR A 16 -43.54 18.59 13.27
CA THR A 16 -43.30 18.57 14.72
C THR A 16 -41.85 18.23 15.04
N ILE A 17 -41.26 17.24 14.34
CA ILE A 17 -39.85 16.87 14.48
C ILE A 17 -38.94 18.02 14.01
N TYR A 18 -39.29 18.65 12.88
CA TYR A 18 -38.50 19.76 12.35
C TYR A 18 -38.52 20.98 13.28
N ALA A 19 -39.69 21.31 13.85
CA ALA A 19 -39.83 22.38 14.83
C ALA A 19 -38.99 22.12 16.11
N ALA A 20 -38.96 20.87 16.59
CA ALA A 20 -38.17 20.50 17.76
C ALA A 20 -36.65 20.60 17.50
N VAL A 21 -36.18 20.20 16.32
CA VAL A 21 -34.76 20.32 15.93
C VAL A 21 -34.35 21.79 15.79
N VAL A 22 -35.18 22.61 15.13
CA VAL A 22 -34.91 24.05 14.99
C VAL A 22 -34.90 24.75 16.35
N ALA A 23 -35.84 24.44 17.24
CA ALA A 23 -35.87 24.97 18.60
C ALA A 23 -34.61 24.57 19.40
N GLY A 24 -34.14 23.32 19.27
CA GLY A 24 -32.91 22.85 19.91
C GLY A 24 -31.64 23.56 19.42
N ILE A 25 -31.57 23.87 18.12
CA ILE A 25 -30.45 24.64 17.53
C ILE A 25 -30.48 26.09 18.03
N ILE A 26 -31.65 26.73 18.05
CA ILE A 26 -31.80 28.11 18.55
C ILE A 26 -31.43 28.20 20.04
N PHE A 27 -31.90 27.25 20.86
CA PHE A 27 -31.57 27.21 22.27
C PHE A 27 -30.06 27.03 22.51
N SER A 28 -29.42 26.13 21.75
CA SER A 28 -27.97 25.91 21.85
C SER A 28 -27.18 27.15 21.43
N ALA A 29 -27.61 27.84 20.38
CA ALA A 29 -26.99 29.09 19.94
C ALA A 29 -27.15 30.21 20.98
N LEU A 30 -28.32 30.33 21.62
CA LEU A 30 -28.55 31.33 22.67
C LEU A 30 -27.72 31.06 23.93
N VAL A 31 -27.52 29.79 24.31
CA VAL A 31 -26.64 29.41 25.43
C VAL A 31 -25.18 29.76 25.14
N ILE A 32 -24.71 29.49 23.92
CA ILE A 32 -23.34 29.82 23.48
C ILE A 32 -23.14 31.34 23.41
N VAL A 33 -24.11 32.09 22.88
CA VAL A 33 -24.03 33.56 22.80
C VAL A 33 -24.12 34.21 24.19
N SER A 34 -24.96 33.68 25.09
CA SER A 34 -25.06 34.16 26.49
C SER A 34 -23.77 33.93 27.29
N SER A 35 -23.08 32.80 27.07
CA SER A 35 -21.79 32.50 27.71
C SER A 35 -20.63 33.31 27.13
N ILE A 36 -20.74 33.80 25.89
CA ILE A 36 -19.77 34.71 25.27
C ILE A 36 -20.02 36.17 25.69
N TYR A 37 -21.28 36.59 25.93
CA TYR A 37 -21.61 37.97 26.31
C TYR A 37 -21.57 38.28 27.81
N THR A 38 -21.43 37.27 28.68
CA THR A 38 -21.26 37.48 30.13
C THR A 38 -19.81 37.68 30.56
N SER A 39 -18.85 37.72 29.62
CA SER A 39 -17.43 37.94 29.94
C SER A 39 -16.84 39.12 29.14
N SER A 40 -16.84 40.30 29.76
CA SER A 40 -15.94 41.40 29.41
C SER A 40 -15.62 42.28 30.63
N PRO A 41 -14.45 42.97 30.65
CA PRO A 41 -13.62 43.06 31.85
C PRO A 41 -13.45 44.49 32.41
N ALA A 42 -13.35 44.59 33.75
CA ALA A 42 -12.72 45.66 34.52
C ALA A 42 -12.57 45.10 35.95
N GLY A 43 -11.48 45.19 36.71
CA GLY A 43 -10.26 45.98 36.65
C GLY A 43 -9.86 46.20 38.12
N ALA A 44 -8.65 45.75 38.49
CA ALA A 44 -7.92 46.03 39.73
C ALA A 44 -8.43 45.45 41.07
N GLY A 45 -7.53 44.78 41.80
CA GLY A 45 -7.65 44.59 43.25
C GLY A 45 -7.30 43.20 43.77
N ASP A 46 -6.00 42.95 43.93
CA ASP A 46 -5.32 42.25 45.03
C ASP A 46 -5.99 41.11 45.83
N GLY A 47 -5.23 40.02 46.03
CA GLY A 47 -5.36 39.13 47.19
C GLY A 47 -5.89 37.70 46.97
N GLY A 48 -4.98 36.73 47.10
CA GLY A 48 -5.27 35.51 47.87
C GLY A 48 -5.74 34.24 47.14
N ASN A 49 -4.77 33.36 46.87
CA ASN A 49 -4.81 31.89 47.01
C ASN A 49 -6.06 31.09 46.58
N GLY A 50 -5.94 30.33 45.48
CA GLY A 50 -6.81 29.18 45.18
C GLY A 50 -6.64 28.67 43.74
N LYS A 51 -5.87 27.60 43.54
CA LYS A 51 -5.80 26.87 42.26
C LYS A 51 -7.07 26.03 42.05
N PRO A 52 -7.50 25.83 40.79
CA PRO A 52 -7.93 24.50 40.38
C PRO A 52 -7.29 24.01 39.06
N LEU A 53 -6.76 22.79 39.15
CA LEU A 53 -6.80 21.65 38.21
C LEU A 53 -6.76 21.91 36.69
N HIS A 54 -5.58 21.72 36.10
CA HIS A 54 -5.41 21.32 34.70
C HIS A 54 -4.92 19.87 34.63
N LEU A 55 -5.60 19.07 33.80
CA LEU A 55 -5.31 17.67 33.49
C LEU A 55 -4.00 17.55 32.69
N VAL A 56 -3.13 16.68 33.18
CA VAL A 56 -1.74 16.49 32.77
C VAL A 56 -1.64 15.55 31.57
N VAL A 57 -0.94 15.99 30.52
CA VAL A 57 -0.21 15.13 29.57
C VAL A 57 1.27 15.40 29.80
N THR A 58 1.97 14.41 30.36
CA THR A 58 3.40 14.48 30.69
C THR A 58 4.26 14.32 29.44
N SER A 59 4.94 15.40 29.02
CA SER A 59 6.26 15.30 28.39
C SER A 59 7.28 15.90 29.36
N LEU A 60 8.25 15.09 29.79
CA LEU A 60 9.34 15.53 30.64
C LEU A 60 10.54 15.87 29.75
N LEU A 61 10.67 17.16 29.44
CA LEU A 61 11.94 17.80 29.12
C LEU A 61 12.46 18.43 30.41
N SER A 62 13.52 17.85 30.98
CA SER A 62 14.22 18.38 32.15
C SER A 62 15.15 19.50 31.72
N SER A 63 14.95 20.70 32.27
CA SER A 63 15.89 21.81 32.24
C SER A 63 17.01 21.61 33.25
N SER A 64 18.26 21.90 32.84
CA SER A 64 19.42 22.01 33.73
C SER A 64 19.98 23.44 33.70
N SER A 65 20.33 23.94 34.88
CA SER A 65 20.95 25.24 35.17
C SER A 65 22.41 25.32 34.65
N PRO A 66 23.03 26.52 34.55
CA PRO A 66 24.28 26.70 33.80
C PRO A 66 25.53 26.25 34.60
N PRO A 67 26.60 25.77 33.94
CA PRO A 67 27.80 25.31 34.63
C PRO A 67 28.81 26.42 34.94
N SER A 68 29.40 26.34 36.13
CA SER A 68 30.56 27.12 36.57
C SER A 68 31.85 26.71 35.86
N THR A 69 32.70 27.70 35.59
CA THR A 69 34.03 27.58 34.98
C THR A 69 35.07 27.02 35.97
N SER A 70 35.55 25.79 35.74
CA SER A 70 36.89 25.34 36.17
C SER A 70 37.40 24.23 35.24
N PRO A 71 38.72 24.17 34.95
CA PRO A 71 39.28 23.19 34.01
C PRO A 71 39.40 21.80 34.66
N PRO A 72 39.17 20.71 33.90
CA PRO A 72 39.30 19.35 34.43
C PRO A 72 40.77 18.91 34.50
N PRO A 73 41.13 18.01 35.44
CA PRO A 73 42.46 17.38 35.51
C PRO A 73 42.66 16.36 34.37
N PRO A 74 43.90 15.97 34.05
CA PRO A 74 44.20 15.12 32.89
C PRO A 74 43.57 13.73 33.02
N LEU A 75 42.88 13.28 31.96
CA LEU A 75 42.29 11.95 31.85
C LEU A 75 43.37 10.86 31.94
N ILE A 76 43.30 10.06 32.99
CA ILE A 76 43.79 8.69 32.96
C ILE A 76 42.82 7.89 32.09
N VAL A 77 43.31 7.36 30.97
CA VAL A 77 42.56 6.45 30.11
C VAL A 77 42.34 5.13 30.86
N ALA A 78 41.27 5.05 31.65
CA ALA A 78 40.73 3.78 32.06
C ALA A 78 40.07 3.15 30.83
N ARG A 79 40.69 2.08 30.30
CA ARG A 79 40.07 1.20 29.31
C ARG A 79 38.74 0.71 29.90
N THR A 80 37.63 1.22 29.39
CA THR A 80 36.32 0.57 29.54
C THR A 80 36.46 -0.84 29.00
N PRO A 81 36.04 -1.89 29.74
CA PRO A 81 35.97 -3.22 29.17
C PRO A 81 35.00 -3.14 27.98
N LYS A 82 35.45 -3.56 26.79
CA LYS A 82 34.51 -3.91 25.72
C LYS A 82 33.61 -4.98 26.33
N LEU A 83 32.34 -4.66 26.57
CA LEU A 83 31.34 -5.65 26.95
C LEU A 83 31.29 -6.63 25.78
N GLN A 84 31.99 -7.77 25.91
CA GLN A 84 31.87 -8.87 24.97
C GLN A 84 30.42 -9.35 25.09
N ARG A 85 29.61 -9.01 24.08
CA ARG A 85 28.25 -9.55 23.97
C ARG A 85 28.44 -11.06 23.82
N GLU A 86 28.03 -11.83 24.82
CA GLU A 86 27.99 -13.30 24.75
C GLU A 86 27.24 -13.73 23.48
N PRO A 87 27.64 -14.81 22.79
CA PRO A 87 26.90 -15.32 21.64
C PRO A 87 25.46 -15.64 22.06
N SER A 88 24.50 -14.81 21.65
CA SER A 88 23.09 -15.10 21.88
C SER A 88 22.68 -16.23 20.96
N ASP A 89 22.12 -17.30 21.53
CA ASP A 89 21.54 -18.39 20.76
C ASP A 89 20.52 -17.87 19.73
N MET A 90 20.60 -18.41 18.51
CA MET A 90 19.73 -18.07 17.38
C MET A 90 18.24 -18.15 17.76
N PHE A 91 17.89 -19.07 18.67
CA PHE A 91 16.52 -19.27 19.12
C PHE A 91 16.00 -18.15 20.03
N THR A 92 16.88 -17.49 20.80
CA THR A 92 16.48 -16.52 21.85
C THR A 92 16.82 -15.07 21.54
N ARG A 93 17.66 -14.82 20.54
CA ARG A 93 18.07 -13.48 20.11
C ARG A 93 16.88 -12.57 19.79
N ALA A 94 16.93 -11.28 20.16
CA ALA A 94 15.89 -10.33 19.79
C ALA A 94 15.80 -10.16 18.26
N VAL A 95 14.62 -9.84 17.75
CA VAL A 95 14.45 -9.53 16.33
C VAL A 95 15.25 -8.25 16.02
N TRP A 96 15.99 -8.26 14.91
CA TRP A 96 16.91 -7.20 14.46
C TRP A 96 18.25 -7.11 15.21
N ASP A 97 18.46 -7.90 16.26
CA ASP A 97 19.80 -8.04 16.84
C ASP A 97 20.67 -8.85 15.88
N VAL A 98 21.65 -8.20 15.25
CA VAL A 98 22.55 -8.86 14.29
C VAL A 98 23.51 -9.82 15.00
N PRO A 99 23.87 -10.98 14.38
CA PRO A 99 24.85 -11.88 14.97
C PRO A 99 26.21 -11.20 15.08
N VAL A 100 26.94 -11.50 16.17
CA VAL A 100 28.30 -11.01 16.42
C VAL A 100 29.35 -11.98 15.84
N ASP A 101 28.91 -13.18 15.47
CA ASP A 101 29.75 -14.23 14.92
C ASP A 101 30.31 -13.85 13.55
N SER A 102 31.54 -14.27 13.30
CA SER A 102 32.18 -14.09 11.98
C SER A 102 31.66 -15.07 10.91
N LYS A 103 30.93 -16.12 11.33
CA LYS A 103 30.42 -17.18 10.46
C LYS A 103 29.02 -17.60 10.90
N MET A 104 28.18 -17.92 9.92
CA MET A 104 26.86 -18.51 10.16
C MET A 104 27.01 -19.96 10.65
N PRO A 105 26.12 -20.45 11.54
CA PRO A 105 26.01 -21.86 11.89
C PRO A 105 25.81 -22.77 10.67
N ASP A 106 26.05 -24.07 10.85
CA ASP A 106 25.79 -25.07 9.82
C ASP A 106 24.30 -25.10 9.44
N LEU A 107 23.98 -25.32 8.16
CA LEU A 107 22.59 -25.31 7.68
C LEU A 107 21.68 -26.28 8.47
N LYS A 108 22.20 -27.39 8.99
CA LYS A 108 21.42 -28.32 9.82
C LYS A 108 20.86 -27.69 11.09
N SER A 109 21.49 -26.65 11.65
CA SER A 109 20.97 -25.96 12.83
C SER A 109 19.73 -25.12 12.54
N PHE A 110 19.39 -24.91 11.27
CA PHE A 110 18.21 -24.17 10.84
C PHE A 110 17.03 -25.08 10.50
N GLN A 111 17.13 -26.39 10.71
CA GLN A 111 16.00 -27.29 10.52
C GLN A 111 14.84 -26.91 11.47
N LEU A 112 13.61 -26.85 10.95
CA LEU A 112 12.44 -26.56 11.77
C LEU A 112 12.27 -27.59 12.90
N THR A 113 12.23 -27.11 14.13
CA THR A 113 11.99 -27.92 15.33
C THR A 113 10.90 -27.34 16.20
N LYS A 114 10.35 -28.16 17.13
CA LYS A 114 9.38 -27.69 18.11
C LYS A 114 10.01 -26.66 19.06
N GLU A 115 11.27 -26.86 19.41
CA GLU A 115 12.06 -25.99 20.28
C GLU A 115 12.20 -24.59 19.68
N MET A 116 12.42 -24.47 18.35
CA MET A 116 12.43 -23.17 17.67
C MET A 116 11.13 -22.39 17.85
N VAL A 117 10.00 -23.08 17.69
CA VAL A 117 8.67 -22.47 17.86
C VAL A 117 8.44 -22.11 19.32
N MET A 118 8.81 -22.99 20.26
CA MET A 118 8.66 -22.78 21.70
C MET A 118 9.36 -21.49 22.19
N HIS A 119 10.58 -21.21 21.72
CA HIS A 119 11.32 -20.01 22.13
C HIS A 119 10.72 -18.70 21.60
N ARG A 120 9.88 -18.77 20.55
CA ARG A 120 9.30 -17.60 19.89
C ARG A 120 7.84 -17.40 20.19
N ALA A 121 7.08 -18.48 20.34
CA ALA A 121 5.65 -18.43 20.58
C ALA A 121 5.36 -17.61 21.85
N LYS A 122 4.32 -16.77 21.75
CA LYS A 122 3.83 -15.97 22.87
C LYS A 122 2.34 -16.21 23.01
N ASP A 123 1.89 -16.46 24.23
CA ASP A 123 0.48 -16.78 24.53
C ASP A 123 -0.05 -17.94 23.66
N ASN A 124 0.81 -18.96 23.44
CA ASN A 124 0.59 -20.11 22.56
C ASN A 124 0.47 -19.80 21.05
N ILE A 125 0.75 -18.58 20.61
CA ILE A 125 0.64 -18.15 19.21
C ILE A 125 2.02 -17.92 18.60
N ILE A 126 2.25 -18.46 17.41
CA ILE A 126 3.39 -18.15 16.54
C ILE A 126 2.89 -17.51 15.24
N ILE A 127 3.51 -16.40 14.83
CA ILE A 127 3.18 -15.72 13.57
C ILE A 127 4.24 -16.10 12.53
N VAL A 128 3.80 -16.65 11.41
CA VAL A 128 4.68 -17.27 10.43
C VAL A 128 4.45 -16.68 9.04
N THR A 129 5.55 -16.36 8.38
CA THR A 129 5.57 -16.11 6.94
C THR A 129 6.71 -16.92 6.30
N PHE A 130 6.77 -16.92 4.98
CA PHE A 130 7.75 -17.68 4.21
C PHE A 130 7.99 -17.02 2.86
N GLY A 131 9.14 -17.30 2.24
CA GLY A 131 9.44 -16.78 0.92
C GLY A 131 10.76 -17.28 0.38
N ASN A 132 11.10 -16.83 -0.82
CA ASN A 132 12.43 -16.97 -1.41
C ASN A 132 13.16 -15.61 -1.42
N HIS A 133 14.42 -15.59 -1.85
CA HIS A 133 15.22 -14.37 -1.86
C HIS A 133 14.62 -13.25 -2.72
N ALA A 134 13.84 -13.57 -3.76
CA ALA A 134 13.18 -12.53 -4.57
C ALA A 134 12.14 -11.71 -3.78
N PHE A 135 11.64 -12.27 -2.67
CA PHE A 135 10.72 -11.63 -1.74
C PHE A 135 11.40 -11.14 -0.46
N LEU A 136 12.74 -11.07 -0.41
CA LEU A 136 13.47 -10.59 0.77
C LEU A 136 12.94 -9.24 1.26
N ASP A 137 12.71 -8.29 0.36
CA ASP A 137 12.21 -6.96 0.71
C ASP A 137 10.77 -6.98 1.28
N PHE A 138 9.90 -7.83 0.74
CA PHE A 138 8.57 -8.08 1.29
C PHE A 138 8.64 -8.70 2.69
N VAL A 139 9.52 -9.69 2.91
CA VAL A 139 9.76 -10.28 4.23
C VAL A 139 10.26 -9.22 5.22
N LEU A 140 11.24 -8.39 4.83
CA LEU A 140 11.74 -7.31 5.69
C LEU A 140 10.64 -6.30 6.03
N ASN A 141 9.80 -5.96 5.05
CA ASN A 141 8.64 -5.11 5.26
C ASN A 141 7.66 -5.74 6.26
N TRP A 142 7.32 -7.01 6.08
CA TRP A 142 6.43 -7.75 6.99
C TRP A 142 6.97 -7.79 8.43
N VAL A 143 8.25 -8.11 8.62
CA VAL A 143 8.90 -8.12 9.93
C VAL A 143 8.85 -6.72 10.55
N LYS A 144 9.20 -5.68 9.76
CA LYS A 144 9.23 -4.29 10.24
C LYS A 144 7.89 -3.86 10.82
N HIS A 145 6.80 -4.09 10.08
CA HIS A 145 5.44 -3.73 10.50
C HIS A 145 5.01 -4.45 11.78
N LEU A 146 5.33 -5.75 11.93
CA LEU A 146 5.05 -6.47 13.18
C LEU A 146 5.88 -5.92 14.36
N THR A 147 7.17 -5.66 14.14
CA THR A 147 8.03 -5.14 15.21
C THR A 147 7.65 -3.71 15.64
N ASP A 148 7.15 -2.87 14.71
CA ASP A 148 6.61 -1.54 15.04
C ASP A 148 5.34 -1.61 15.89
N LEU A 149 4.60 -2.73 15.80
CA LEU A 149 3.44 -3.05 16.63
C LEU A 149 3.83 -3.75 17.94
N ASN A 150 5.13 -3.86 18.25
CA ASN A 150 5.69 -4.61 19.39
C ASN A 150 5.35 -6.11 19.37
N ILE A 151 5.29 -6.70 18.18
CA ILE A 151 5.03 -8.12 17.97
C ILE A 151 6.32 -8.81 17.52
N PHE A 152 6.80 -9.74 18.35
CA PHE A 152 8.10 -10.40 18.18
C PHE A 152 8.02 -11.93 18.18
N ASN A 153 6.84 -12.51 18.39
CA ASN A 153 6.57 -13.94 18.26
C ASN A 153 6.45 -14.34 16.79
N ILE A 154 7.52 -14.08 16.04
CA ILE A 154 7.61 -14.29 14.60
C ILE A 154 8.61 -15.39 14.26
N LEU A 155 8.37 -16.08 13.16
CA LEU A 155 9.30 -17.04 12.58
C LEU A 155 9.16 -17.03 11.05
N VAL A 156 10.28 -16.98 10.33
CA VAL A 156 10.29 -16.94 8.86
C VAL A 156 10.81 -18.26 8.27
N GLY A 157 10.05 -18.87 7.37
CA GLY A 157 10.50 -20.00 6.57
C GLY A 157 11.26 -19.54 5.33
N ALA A 158 12.53 -19.87 5.24
CA ALA A 158 13.32 -19.60 4.04
C ALA A 158 13.23 -20.78 3.06
N MET A 159 12.79 -20.48 1.83
CA MET A 159 12.64 -21.49 0.76
C MET A 159 13.95 -21.74 -0.01
N ASP A 160 14.97 -20.93 0.23
CA ASP A 160 16.32 -21.03 -0.34
C ASP A 160 17.38 -20.50 0.63
N THR A 161 18.62 -20.96 0.45
CA THR A 161 19.75 -20.63 1.34
C THR A 161 20.14 -19.16 1.30
N LYS A 162 19.94 -18.45 0.17
CA LYS A 162 20.31 -17.03 0.09
C LYS A 162 19.38 -16.19 0.96
N LEU A 163 18.07 -16.49 0.97
CA LEU A 163 17.15 -15.81 1.89
C LEU A 163 17.51 -16.13 3.34
N LEU A 164 17.77 -17.41 3.65
CA LEU A 164 18.16 -17.84 4.98
C LEU A 164 19.37 -17.07 5.52
N GLU A 165 20.45 -17.02 4.73
CA GLU A 165 21.66 -16.27 5.05
C GLU A 165 21.34 -14.78 5.25
N ALA A 166 20.61 -14.17 4.31
CA ALA A 166 20.26 -12.75 4.38
C ALA A 166 19.45 -12.40 5.65
N LEU A 167 18.50 -13.24 6.04
CA LEU A 167 17.67 -13.03 7.24
C LEU A 167 18.47 -13.27 8.52
N TYR A 168 19.30 -14.32 8.57
CA TYR A 168 20.17 -14.59 9.71
C TYR A 168 21.07 -13.40 10.04
N TRP A 169 21.76 -12.86 9.02
CA TRP A 169 22.65 -11.70 9.16
C TRP A 169 21.93 -10.40 9.50
N LYS A 170 20.62 -10.32 9.24
CA LYS A 170 19.77 -9.19 9.60
C LYS A 170 19.14 -9.31 10.99
N GLY A 171 19.43 -10.36 11.74
CA GLY A 171 18.86 -10.54 13.06
C GLY A 171 17.43 -11.10 13.07
N ILE A 172 16.96 -11.69 11.97
CA ILE A 172 15.58 -12.16 11.83
C ILE A 172 15.50 -13.66 12.17
N PRO A 173 14.53 -14.10 13.00
CA PRO A 173 14.30 -15.52 13.28
C PRO A 173 13.91 -16.28 12.00
N VAL A 174 14.74 -17.23 11.59
CA VAL A 174 14.60 -17.94 10.32
C VAL A 174 14.90 -19.44 10.48
N PHE A 175 14.21 -20.26 9.70
CA PHE A 175 14.50 -21.69 9.55
C PHE A 175 14.55 -22.07 8.06
N ASP A 176 15.24 -23.16 7.74
CA ASP A 176 15.29 -23.73 6.40
C ASP A 176 14.07 -24.60 6.16
N MET A 177 13.31 -24.31 5.10
CA MET A 177 12.18 -25.14 4.68
C MET A 177 12.63 -26.41 3.92
N GLY A 178 13.88 -26.48 3.46
CA GLY A 178 14.41 -27.61 2.70
C GLY A 178 13.90 -27.71 1.26
N SER A 179 13.11 -26.73 0.79
CA SER A 179 12.43 -26.73 -0.51
C SER A 179 13.37 -26.50 -1.71
N ASN A 180 14.54 -25.88 -1.48
CA ASN A 180 15.55 -25.53 -2.51
C ASN A 180 14.94 -24.83 -3.73
N MET A 181 14.08 -23.83 -3.50
CA MET A 181 13.35 -23.16 -4.57
C MET A 181 14.21 -22.14 -5.32
N VAL A 182 13.76 -21.77 -6.53
CA VAL A 182 14.48 -20.77 -7.34
C VAL A 182 14.47 -19.40 -6.64
N THR A 183 15.57 -18.67 -6.75
CA THR A 183 15.77 -17.37 -6.07
C THR A 183 15.20 -16.19 -6.85
N VAL A 184 14.27 -16.44 -7.78
CA VAL A 184 13.66 -15.44 -8.67
C VAL A 184 12.14 -15.44 -8.46
N ASP A 185 11.49 -14.31 -8.71
CA ASP A 185 10.03 -14.26 -8.74
C ASP A 185 9.54 -15.08 -9.94
N VAL A 186 8.67 -16.04 -9.67
CA VAL A 186 8.13 -16.98 -10.68
C VAL A 186 6.80 -16.52 -11.25
N GLY A 187 6.24 -15.41 -10.75
CA GLY A 187 4.98 -14.83 -11.21
C GLY A 187 3.75 -15.64 -10.79
N TRP A 188 2.65 -14.92 -10.54
CA TRP A 188 1.37 -15.53 -10.15
C TRP A 188 0.84 -16.48 -11.23
N GLY A 189 0.30 -17.63 -10.82
CA GLY A 189 -0.33 -18.62 -11.70
C GLY A 189 0.63 -19.52 -12.49
N SER A 190 1.95 -19.38 -12.33
CA SER A 190 2.92 -20.28 -12.97
C SER A 190 2.98 -21.66 -12.29
N VAL A 191 3.49 -22.69 -12.98
CA VAL A 191 3.71 -24.03 -12.39
C VAL A 191 4.60 -23.95 -11.13
N LYS A 192 5.59 -23.05 -11.14
CA LYS A 192 6.46 -22.82 -9.97
C LYS A 192 5.74 -22.07 -8.85
N PHE A 193 4.79 -21.18 -9.16
CA PHE A 193 3.92 -20.56 -8.16
C PHE A 193 3.03 -21.61 -7.47
N HIS A 194 2.44 -22.55 -8.23
CA HIS A 194 1.71 -23.67 -7.63
C HIS A 194 2.63 -24.50 -6.72
N LYS A 195 3.90 -24.72 -7.10
CA LYS A 195 4.89 -25.37 -6.24
C LYS A 195 5.16 -24.58 -4.95
N MET A 196 5.27 -23.24 -5.00
CA MET A 196 5.42 -22.43 -3.78
C MET A 196 4.19 -22.48 -2.86
N GLY A 197 2.98 -22.49 -3.43
CA GLY A 197 1.74 -22.67 -2.68
C GLY A 197 1.70 -23.99 -1.90
N ARG A 198 2.31 -25.07 -2.43
CA ARG A 198 2.43 -26.35 -1.71
C ARG A 198 3.31 -26.25 -0.46
N GLU A 199 4.39 -25.48 -0.51
CA GLU A 199 5.31 -25.31 0.62
C GLU A 199 4.61 -24.71 1.84
N LYS A 200 3.64 -23.81 1.62
CA LYS A 200 2.74 -23.30 2.67
C LYS A 200 1.97 -24.41 3.37
N VAL A 201 1.39 -25.33 2.60
CA VAL A 201 0.58 -26.43 3.13
C VAL A 201 1.45 -27.46 3.86
N LEU A 202 2.63 -27.75 3.34
CA LEU A 202 3.63 -28.59 3.99
C LEU A 202 4.08 -27.98 5.33
N LEU A 203 4.34 -26.67 5.36
CA LEU A 203 4.72 -25.96 6.57
C LEU A 203 3.63 -25.99 7.64
N ILE A 204 2.37 -25.74 7.26
CA ILE A 204 1.24 -25.84 8.19
C ILE A 204 1.13 -27.25 8.77
N ASN A 205 1.27 -28.28 7.93
CA ASN A 205 1.26 -29.68 8.38
C ASN A 205 2.43 -30.02 9.33
N ALA A 206 3.58 -29.38 9.18
CA ALA A 206 4.72 -29.58 10.06
C ALA A 206 4.54 -28.87 11.41
N LEU A 207 3.93 -27.68 11.42
CA LEU A 207 3.76 -26.86 12.62
C LEU A 207 2.57 -27.29 13.49
N LEU A 208 1.43 -27.67 12.91
CA LEU A 208 0.22 -28.03 13.67
C LEU A 208 0.44 -29.14 14.73
N PRO A 209 1.24 -30.20 14.46
CA PRO A 209 1.59 -31.21 15.45
C PRO A 209 2.38 -30.69 16.66
N PHE A 210 3.03 -29.53 16.57
CA PHE A 210 3.77 -28.95 17.70
C PHE A 210 2.85 -28.45 18.82
N GLY A 211 1.57 -28.21 18.53
CA GLY A 211 0.55 -27.85 19.52
C GLY A 211 0.38 -26.34 19.76
N TYR A 212 0.95 -25.49 18.89
CA TYR A 212 0.79 -24.04 18.93
C TYR A 212 -0.29 -23.57 17.97
N GLU A 213 -0.90 -22.42 18.27
CA GLU A 213 -1.73 -21.69 17.33
C GLU A 213 -0.84 -20.98 16.29
N ILE A 214 -1.24 -21.02 15.02
CA ILE A 214 -0.43 -20.51 13.90
C ILE A 214 -1.20 -19.39 13.23
N LEU A 215 -0.62 -18.18 13.20
CA LEU A 215 -1.06 -17.13 12.29
C LEU A 215 -0.18 -17.16 11.05
N MET A 216 -0.68 -17.76 9.97
CA MET A 216 0.04 -17.90 8.71
C MET A 216 -0.27 -16.73 7.78
N CYS A 217 0.77 -16.14 7.19
CA CYS A 217 0.64 -15.00 6.28
C CYS A 217 1.54 -15.13 5.05
N ASP A 218 1.02 -14.77 3.88
CA ASP A 218 1.86 -14.53 2.71
C ASP A 218 2.79 -13.32 2.95
N ALA A 219 4.00 -13.31 2.37
CA ALA A 219 4.99 -12.25 2.66
C ALA A 219 4.62 -10.87 2.10
N ASP A 220 3.67 -10.81 1.17
CA ASP A 220 3.22 -9.61 0.46
C ASP A 220 1.95 -8.98 1.07
N MET A 221 1.72 -9.26 2.35
CA MET A 221 0.74 -8.55 3.18
C MET A 221 1.43 -7.65 4.21
N VAL A 222 0.69 -6.66 4.70
CA VAL A 222 1.15 -5.69 5.71
C VAL A 222 0.19 -5.65 6.90
N TRP A 223 0.74 -5.76 8.12
CA TRP A 223 0.01 -5.54 9.37
C TRP A 223 0.01 -4.05 9.75
N LEU A 224 -1.17 -3.48 9.99
CA LEU A 224 -1.35 -2.08 10.37
C LEU A 224 -1.77 -1.91 11.83
N LYS A 225 -2.27 -2.99 12.44
CA LYS A 225 -2.73 -3.04 13.83
C LYS A 225 -2.46 -4.44 14.38
N ASN A 226 -2.20 -4.55 15.68
CA ASN A 226 -1.99 -5.84 16.34
C ASN A 226 -3.24 -6.72 16.19
N PRO A 227 -3.16 -7.87 15.49
CA PRO A 227 -4.33 -8.70 15.19
C PRO A 227 -4.71 -9.66 16.31
N LEU A 228 -3.83 -9.91 17.28
CA LEU A 228 -4.05 -10.93 18.32
C LEU A 228 -5.29 -10.63 19.18
N PRO A 229 -5.56 -9.38 19.62
CA PRO A 229 -6.79 -9.05 20.33
C PRO A 229 -8.06 -9.31 19.50
N TYR A 230 -8.00 -9.14 18.18
CA TYR A 230 -9.14 -9.42 17.30
C TYR A 230 -9.43 -10.92 17.25
N PHE A 231 -8.42 -11.75 17.06
CA PHE A 231 -8.59 -13.22 17.03
C PHE A 231 -9.03 -13.80 18.36
N ALA A 232 -8.61 -13.20 19.48
CA ALA A 232 -9.03 -13.59 20.83
C ALA A 232 -10.54 -13.42 21.09
N ARG A 233 -11.26 -12.61 20.28
CA ARG A 233 -12.73 -12.49 20.34
C ARG A 233 -13.46 -13.78 19.97
N PHE A 234 -12.79 -14.70 19.27
CA PHE A 234 -13.38 -15.92 18.74
C PHE A 234 -12.66 -17.17 19.31
N PRO A 235 -12.73 -17.42 20.63
CA PRO A 235 -12.01 -18.53 21.27
C PRO A 235 -12.50 -19.91 20.79
N GLU A 236 -13.74 -19.99 20.30
CA GLU A 236 -14.32 -21.23 19.77
C GLU A 236 -13.91 -21.58 18.34
N ALA A 237 -13.38 -20.63 17.56
CA ALA A 237 -13.03 -20.89 16.17
C ALA A 237 -11.91 -21.93 16.09
N ASP A 238 -12.02 -22.93 15.23
CA ASP A 238 -10.88 -23.77 14.88
C ASP A 238 -9.95 -23.00 13.92
N MET A 239 -10.56 -22.18 13.05
CA MET A 239 -9.85 -21.42 12.03
C MET A 239 -10.54 -20.09 11.74
N LEU A 240 -9.75 -19.05 11.49
CA LEU A 240 -10.20 -17.80 10.88
C LEU A 240 -9.45 -17.58 9.58
N THR A 241 -10.12 -17.18 8.50
CA THR A 241 -9.47 -16.94 7.19
C THR A 241 -9.98 -15.67 6.53
N SER A 242 -9.10 -14.98 5.82
CA SER A 242 -9.48 -13.87 4.94
C SER A 242 -10.29 -14.34 3.72
N THR A 243 -10.88 -13.40 2.99
CA THR A 243 -11.70 -13.66 1.79
C THR A 243 -11.21 -12.81 0.62
N ASP A 244 -11.45 -13.28 -0.61
CA ASP A 244 -11.28 -12.47 -1.82
C ASP A 244 -12.49 -11.54 -2.06
N GLN A 245 -13.35 -11.37 -1.05
CA GLN A 245 -14.56 -10.56 -1.14
C GLN A 245 -14.18 -9.09 -1.31
N ILE A 246 -14.77 -8.45 -2.31
CA ILE A 246 -14.56 -7.03 -2.59
C ILE A 246 -15.81 -6.19 -2.28
N ARG A 247 -16.90 -6.81 -1.85
CA ARG A 247 -18.13 -6.13 -1.43
C ARG A 247 -18.30 -6.33 0.09
N PRO A 248 -18.48 -5.26 0.87
CA PRO A 248 -18.66 -5.41 2.30
C PRO A 248 -19.90 -6.27 2.56
N THR A 249 -19.76 -7.34 3.36
CA THR A 249 -20.93 -8.06 3.88
C THR A 249 -21.39 -7.49 5.21
N THR A 250 -20.49 -6.81 5.91
CA THR A 250 -20.69 -6.07 7.16
C THR A 250 -20.15 -4.64 7.01
N THR A 251 -20.58 -3.74 7.89
CA THR A 251 -20.14 -2.32 7.89
C THR A 251 -19.37 -1.93 9.15
N ASP A 252 -19.17 -2.90 10.05
CA ASP A 252 -18.43 -2.78 11.31
C ASP A 252 -17.23 -3.76 11.29
N ASP A 253 -16.76 -4.15 12.48
CA ASP A 253 -15.63 -5.06 12.66
C ASP A 253 -16.03 -6.53 12.91
N SER A 254 -17.31 -6.88 12.73
CA SER A 254 -17.80 -8.26 12.82
C SER A 254 -17.29 -9.13 11.67
N LEU A 255 -17.25 -10.45 11.86
CA LEU A 255 -16.87 -11.40 10.81
C LEU A 255 -17.76 -11.23 9.57
N ASP A 256 -17.22 -11.50 8.39
CA ASP A 256 -17.99 -11.49 7.14
C ASP A 256 -19.16 -12.48 7.27
N LEU A 257 -20.36 -12.03 6.85
CA LEU A 257 -21.56 -12.87 6.80
C LEU A 257 -21.35 -13.96 5.74
N TRP A 258 -20.97 -15.15 6.17
CA TRP A 258 -20.53 -16.24 5.28
C TRP A 258 -21.54 -16.58 4.18
N LYS A 259 -22.85 -16.47 4.45
CA LYS A 259 -23.92 -16.68 3.46
C LYS A 259 -23.94 -15.64 2.33
N ASN A 260 -23.33 -14.48 2.55
CA ASN A 260 -23.24 -13.37 1.61
C ASN A 260 -21.86 -13.28 0.92
N VAL A 261 -20.89 -14.11 1.33
CA VAL A 261 -19.60 -14.24 0.66
C VAL A 261 -19.78 -15.13 -0.57
N THR A 262 -19.54 -14.58 -1.75
CA THR A 262 -19.80 -15.27 -3.04
C THR A 262 -18.51 -15.58 -3.81
N VAL A 263 -17.36 -15.46 -3.16
CA VAL A 263 -16.04 -15.62 -3.76
C VAL A 263 -15.17 -16.50 -2.86
N GLY A 264 -13.99 -16.87 -3.34
CA GLY A 264 -13.08 -17.75 -2.61
C GLY A 264 -12.65 -17.19 -1.25
N TYR A 265 -12.46 -18.10 -0.30
CA TYR A 265 -11.73 -17.84 0.93
C TYR A 265 -10.25 -17.75 0.59
N ASN A 266 -9.65 -16.62 0.93
CA ASN A 266 -8.28 -16.29 0.62
C ASN A 266 -7.35 -16.91 1.68
N ILE A 267 -6.33 -17.63 1.21
CA ILE A 267 -5.35 -18.34 2.06
C ILE A 267 -4.06 -17.53 2.25
N GLY A 268 -4.16 -16.21 2.26
CA GLY A 268 -3.04 -15.30 2.52
C GLY A 268 -2.99 -14.76 3.95
N ILE A 269 -4.12 -14.80 4.67
CA ILE A 269 -4.20 -14.50 6.11
C ILE A 269 -5.15 -15.48 6.76
N PHE A 270 -4.62 -16.35 7.62
CA PHE A 270 -5.42 -17.39 8.23
C PHE A 270 -4.78 -17.88 9.53
N HIS A 271 -5.61 -17.91 10.58
CA HIS A 271 -5.26 -18.31 11.93
C HIS A 271 -5.77 -19.73 12.17
N TRP A 272 -4.90 -20.60 12.67
CA TRP A 272 -5.18 -22.02 12.90
C TRP A 272 -5.00 -22.35 14.37
N ARG A 273 -5.98 -23.05 14.95
CA ARG A 273 -5.83 -23.72 16.23
C ARG A 273 -5.51 -25.20 16.01
N PRO A 274 -4.63 -25.82 16.82
CA PRO A 274 -4.15 -27.19 16.59
C PRO A 274 -5.18 -28.26 17.03
N THR A 275 -6.45 -28.09 16.68
CA THR A 275 -7.53 -29.04 16.96
C THR A 275 -7.49 -30.22 16.01
N ASP A 276 -8.15 -31.31 16.38
CA ASP A 276 -8.14 -32.52 15.54
C ASP A 276 -8.84 -32.29 14.20
N SER A 277 -9.87 -31.43 14.15
CA SER A 277 -10.56 -31.07 12.91
C SER A 277 -9.62 -30.34 11.93
N VAL A 278 -8.90 -29.33 12.42
CA VAL A 278 -7.88 -28.60 11.64
C VAL A 278 -6.76 -29.52 11.16
N LYS A 279 -6.26 -30.42 12.01
CA LYS A 279 -5.20 -31.35 11.62
C LYS A 279 -5.65 -32.31 10.51
N ARG A 280 -6.90 -32.77 10.55
CA ARG A 280 -7.49 -33.59 9.48
C ARG A 280 -7.60 -32.79 8.18
N LEU A 281 -8.16 -31.58 8.22
CA LEU A 281 -8.25 -30.69 7.06
C LEU A 281 -6.87 -30.44 6.45
N ALA A 282 -5.88 -30.06 7.25
CA ALA A 282 -4.53 -29.77 6.78
C ALA A 282 -3.88 -31.00 6.14
N LYS A 283 -4.06 -32.18 6.74
CA LYS A 283 -3.55 -33.45 6.19
C LYS A 283 -4.19 -33.77 4.84
N GLU A 284 -5.52 -33.72 4.75
CA GLU A 284 -6.23 -34.00 3.49
C GLU A 284 -5.88 -33.00 2.40
N TRP A 285 -5.78 -31.71 2.75
CA TRP A 285 -5.35 -30.66 1.83
C TRP A 285 -3.95 -30.93 1.27
N LYS A 286 -3.01 -31.32 2.13
CA LYS A 286 -1.66 -31.71 1.72
C LYS A 286 -1.69 -32.92 0.78
N ASP A 287 -2.36 -33.99 1.18
CA ASP A 287 -2.38 -35.24 0.42
C ASP A 287 -2.96 -35.00 -0.99
N LEU A 288 -4.07 -34.25 -1.09
CA LEU A 288 -4.67 -33.89 -2.39
C LEU A 288 -3.76 -33.05 -3.30
N LEU A 289 -2.92 -32.19 -2.71
CA LEU A 289 -1.96 -31.36 -3.46
C LEU A 289 -0.68 -32.11 -3.85
N LEU A 290 -0.30 -33.15 -3.11
CA LEU A 290 0.82 -34.02 -3.44
C LEU A 290 0.44 -35.04 -4.53
N ASP A 291 -0.83 -35.43 -4.59
CA ASP A 291 -1.34 -36.37 -5.60
C ASP A 291 -1.40 -35.76 -7.01
N ASP A 292 -1.53 -34.43 -7.12
CA ASP A 292 -1.67 -33.76 -8.41
C ASP A 292 -0.95 -32.40 -8.45
N ASN A 293 0.04 -32.33 -9.34
CA ASN A 293 0.90 -31.17 -9.49
C ASN A 293 0.24 -29.97 -10.20
N GLU A 294 -0.96 -30.12 -10.77
CA GLU A 294 -1.70 -29.04 -11.43
C GLU A 294 -2.69 -28.34 -10.50
N LYS A 295 -3.03 -28.95 -9.37
CA LYS A 295 -3.98 -28.37 -8.42
C LYS A 295 -3.43 -27.09 -7.77
N TRP A 296 -4.27 -26.06 -7.74
CA TRP A 296 -4.03 -24.80 -7.05
C TRP A 296 -4.45 -24.92 -5.58
N ASP A 297 -3.54 -24.56 -4.66
CA ASP A 297 -3.70 -24.67 -3.21
C ASP A 297 -4.99 -24.02 -2.69
N GLN A 298 -5.27 -22.77 -3.07
CA GLN A 298 -6.49 -22.07 -2.66
C GLN A 298 -7.77 -22.75 -3.17
N ALA A 299 -7.76 -23.27 -4.40
CA ALA A 299 -8.92 -23.95 -4.96
C ALA A 299 -9.22 -25.25 -4.21
N VAL A 300 -8.20 -26.06 -3.91
CA VAL A 300 -8.38 -27.29 -3.13
C VAL A 300 -8.89 -26.97 -1.72
N PHE A 301 -8.31 -25.96 -1.06
CA PHE A 301 -8.75 -25.51 0.26
C PHE A 301 -10.24 -25.10 0.26
N ASN A 302 -10.65 -24.29 -0.71
CA ASN A 302 -12.04 -23.89 -0.85
C ASN A 302 -12.95 -25.10 -1.10
N ASN A 303 -12.58 -26.00 -2.01
CA ASN A 303 -13.37 -27.20 -2.29
C ASN A 303 -13.57 -28.08 -1.04
N LEU A 304 -12.52 -28.25 -0.23
CA LEU A 304 -12.60 -28.99 1.03
C LEU A 304 -13.57 -28.31 2.01
N LEU A 305 -13.40 -27.00 2.25
CA LEU A 305 -14.25 -26.27 3.18
C LEU A 305 -15.72 -26.23 2.77
N HIS A 306 -16.02 -26.27 1.47
CA HIS A 306 -17.37 -26.21 0.92
C HIS A 306 -18.06 -27.59 0.83
N GLN A 307 -17.39 -28.69 1.20
CA GLN A 307 -18.02 -30.02 1.24
C GLN A 307 -19.26 -30.05 2.14
N VAL A 308 -19.13 -29.45 3.34
CA VAL A 308 -20.23 -29.18 4.27
C VAL A 308 -20.14 -27.73 4.67
N LEU A 309 -21.25 -27.00 4.61
CA LEU A 309 -21.36 -25.63 5.10
C LEU A 309 -22.57 -25.47 6.00
N GLY A 310 -22.34 -24.87 7.16
CA GLY A 310 -23.34 -24.63 8.17
C GLY A 310 -23.68 -25.87 9.01
N PRO A 311 -24.60 -25.72 9.98
CA PRO A 311 -25.27 -24.47 10.33
C PRO A 311 -24.31 -23.43 10.97
N SER A 312 -24.81 -22.22 11.20
CA SER A 312 -24.11 -21.28 12.09
C SER A 312 -24.00 -21.88 13.49
N LEU A 313 -22.94 -21.51 14.22
CA LEU A 313 -22.85 -21.84 15.63
C LEU A 313 -23.95 -21.11 16.42
N GLU A 314 -24.32 -21.67 17.56
CA GLU A 314 -25.23 -21.00 18.50
C GLU A 314 -24.54 -19.77 19.13
N GLY A 315 -25.34 -18.74 19.43
CA GLY A 315 -24.82 -17.42 19.79
C GLY A 315 -24.36 -16.65 18.56
N GLU A 316 -24.57 -15.33 18.54
CA GLU A 316 -24.27 -14.43 17.41
C GLU A 316 -22.75 -14.23 17.17
N SER A 317 -21.98 -15.31 17.17
CA SER A 317 -20.52 -15.32 17.01
C SER A 317 -20.05 -15.02 15.59
N GLY A 318 -20.92 -15.20 14.59
CA GLY A 318 -20.57 -15.16 13.17
C GLY A 318 -19.84 -16.41 12.66
N LEU A 319 -19.57 -17.40 13.53
CA LEU A 319 -18.92 -18.65 13.18
C LEU A 319 -19.93 -19.66 12.58
N PHE A 320 -19.43 -20.61 11.79
CA PHE A 320 -20.22 -21.68 11.18
C PHE A 320 -19.42 -22.97 11.03
N TYR A 321 -20.11 -24.10 10.93
CA TYR A 321 -19.48 -25.39 10.64
C TYR A 321 -19.08 -25.51 9.17
N ALA A 322 -17.91 -26.08 8.89
CA ALA A 322 -17.39 -26.27 7.54
C ALA A 322 -16.71 -27.65 7.37
N TYR A 323 -16.22 -27.95 6.16
CA TYR A 323 -15.44 -29.15 5.83
C TYR A 323 -16.19 -30.47 6.04
N ASP A 324 -16.01 -31.13 7.19
CA ASP A 324 -16.65 -32.40 7.56
C ASP A 324 -17.85 -32.20 8.52
N GLY A 325 -18.26 -30.94 8.71
CA GLY A 325 -19.30 -30.55 9.67
C GLY A 325 -18.81 -30.40 11.10
N THR A 326 -17.51 -30.59 11.36
CA THR A 326 -16.91 -30.43 12.70
C THR A 326 -16.04 -29.18 12.84
N LEU A 327 -15.54 -28.62 11.73
CA LEU A 327 -14.66 -27.47 11.72
C LEU A 327 -15.43 -26.17 11.98
N LYS A 328 -15.10 -25.44 13.05
CA LYS A 328 -15.67 -24.11 13.35
C LYS A 328 -14.88 -23.01 12.64
N LEU A 329 -15.47 -22.42 11.60
CA LEU A 329 -14.82 -21.43 10.73
C LEU A 329 -15.40 -20.03 10.94
N GLY A 330 -14.54 -19.02 10.88
CA GLY A 330 -14.91 -17.62 10.74
C GLY A 330 -14.21 -16.94 9.56
N LEU A 331 -14.91 -16.01 8.91
CA LEU A 331 -14.38 -15.25 7.78
C LEU A 331 -13.99 -13.84 8.22
N LEU A 332 -12.71 -13.50 8.08
CA LEU A 332 -12.21 -12.18 8.41
C LEU A 332 -12.79 -11.14 7.44
N PRO A 333 -13.38 -10.04 7.94
CA PRO A 333 -14.11 -9.10 7.11
C PRO A 333 -13.17 -8.31 6.19
N ALA A 334 -13.49 -8.28 4.90
CA ALA A 334 -12.70 -7.59 3.87
C ALA A 334 -12.56 -6.07 4.06
N SER A 335 -13.37 -5.49 4.96
CA SER A 335 -13.34 -4.08 5.36
C SER A 335 -12.17 -3.69 6.25
N ILE A 336 -11.58 -4.65 6.98
CA ILE A 336 -10.45 -4.42 7.90
C ILE A 336 -9.31 -5.44 7.73
N PHE A 337 -9.55 -6.59 7.12
CA PHE A 337 -8.51 -7.49 6.58
C PHE A 337 -8.52 -7.36 5.06
N CYS A 338 -8.01 -6.23 4.59
CA CYS A 338 -8.28 -5.75 3.26
C CYS A 338 -7.50 -6.52 2.19
N SER A 339 -8.16 -6.76 1.06
CA SER A 339 -7.46 -7.02 -0.19
C SER A 339 -6.94 -5.71 -0.78
N GLY A 340 -6.08 -5.80 -1.78
CA GLY A 340 -5.59 -4.60 -2.42
C GLY A 340 -6.66 -3.85 -3.24
N HIS A 341 -7.75 -4.52 -3.64
CA HIS A 341 -8.90 -3.81 -4.23
C HIS A 341 -9.66 -3.02 -3.17
N THR A 342 -9.98 -3.63 -2.02
CA THR A 342 -10.74 -2.94 -0.95
C THR A 342 -9.93 -1.82 -0.31
N TYR A 343 -8.61 -1.95 -0.19
CA TYR A 343 -7.76 -0.91 0.38
C TYR A 343 -7.38 0.19 -0.64
N PHE A 344 -6.74 -0.16 -1.76
CA PHE A 344 -6.13 0.84 -2.65
C PHE A 344 -7.10 1.44 -3.67
N VAL A 345 -8.12 0.70 -4.12
CA VAL A 345 -9.07 1.17 -5.15
C VAL A 345 -10.31 1.77 -4.51
N GLN A 346 -10.91 1.05 -3.56
CA GLN A 346 -12.12 1.50 -2.89
C GLN A 346 -11.85 2.47 -1.74
N SER A 347 -10.69 2.39 -1.09
CA SER A 347 -10.48 3.03 0.23
C SER A 347 -11.60 2.65 1.20
N MET A 348 -11.99 1.37 1.19
CA MET A 348 -13.14 0.83 1.92
C MET A 348 -13.06 1.12 3.42
N PRO A 349 -11.92 0.93 4.13
CA PRO A 349 -11.83 1.26 5.55
C PRO A 349 -12.14 2.73 5.82
N GLN A 350 -11.62 3.64 5.00
CA GLN A 350 -11.83 5.08 5.17
C GLN A 350 -13.29 5.47 4.92
N GLN A 351 -13.96 4.82 3.96
CA GLN A 351 -15.38 5.06 3.69
C GLN A 351 -16.29 4.55 4.80
N LEU A 352 -15.94 3.41 5.41
CA LEU A 352 -16.67 2.82 6.53
C LEU A 352 -16.22 3.38 7.90
N LYS A 353 -15.20 4.25 7.93
CA LYS A 353 -14.58 4.80 9.15
C LYS A 353 -14.05 3.71 10.09
N LEU A 354 -13.44 2.68 9.51
CA LEU A 354 -12.83 1.57 10.22
C LEU A 354 -11.30 1.66 10.17
N GLU A 355 -10.67 1.11 11.20
CA GLU A 355 -9.22 0.93 11.25
C GLU A 355 -8.86 -0.46 10.72
N PRO A 356 -8.13 -0.58 9.60
CA PRO A 356 -7.73 -1.86 9.05
C PRO A 356 -6.65 -2.52 9.91
N TYR A 357 -6.73 -3.85 10.06
CA TYR A 357 -5.70 -4.68 10.67
C TYR A 357 -4.63 -5.08 9.66
N ALA A 358 -5.02 -5.36 8.43
CA ALA A 358 -4.13 -5.89 7.42
C ALA A 358 -4.47 -5.39 6.02
N VAL A 359 -3.45 -5.37 5.16
CA VAL A 359 -3.58 -5.16 3.72
C VAL A 359 -2.81 -6.25 3.00
N HIS A 360 -3.52 -7.13 2.29
CA HIS A 360 -2.93 -8.14 1.42
C HIS A 360 -2.89 -7.62 -0.01
N THR A 361 -1.74 -7.63 -0.67
CA THR A 361 -1.57 -7.09 -2.04
C THR A 361 -2.11 -8.01 -3.15
N THR A 362 -3.30 -8.57 -2.94
CA THR A 362 -4.12 -9.22 -3.97
C THR A 362 -4.84 -8.19 -4.83
N PHE A 363 -5.37 -8.63 -5.98
CA PHE A 363 -6.01 -7.76 -6.97
C PHE A 363 -5.11 -6.64 -7.53
N GLN A 364 -3.80 -6.89 -7.63
CA GLN A 364 -2.80 -5.94 -8.14
C GLN A 364 -2.28 -6.32 -9.53
N PHE A 365 -1.89 -5.33 -10.33
CA PHE A 365 -1.28 -5.53 -11.63
C PHE A 365 0.25 -5.43 -11.54
N ALA A 366 0.95 -5.73 -12.64
CA ALA A 366 2.41 -5.62 -12.75
C ALA A 366 3.22 -6.47 -11.73
N GLY A 367 2.67 -7.60 -11.27
CA GLY A 367 3.39 -8.57 -10.43
C GLY A 367 3.93 -7.97 -9.14
N SER A 368 5.08 -8.45 -8.68
CA SER A 368 5.72 -7.97 -7.44
C SER A 368 6.10 -6.49 -7.47
N ASP A 369 6.46 -5.93 -8.64
CA ASP A 369 6.75 -4.51 -8.76
C ASP A 369 5.52 -3.64 -8.54
N GLY A 370 4.37 -4.05 -9.08
CA GLY A 370 3.11 -3.37 -8.82
C GLY A 370 2.69 -3.46 -7.36
N LYS A 371 2.80 -4.65 -6.73
CA LYS A 371 2.55 -4.84 -5.29
C LYS A 371 3.40 -3.89 -4.43
N ARG A 372 4.71 -3.84 -4.72
CA ARG A 372 5.64 -2.93 -4.04
C ARG A 372 5.27 -1.47 -4.25
N HIS A 373 4.94 -1.10 -5.48
CA HIS A 373 4.54 0.28 -5.81
C HIS A 373 3.26 0.69 -5.09
N ARG A 374 2.27 -0.20 -4.96
CA ARG A 374 1.02 0.04 -4.24
C ARG A 374 1.24 0.29 -2.75
N LEU A 375 2.10 -0.52 -2.13
CA LEU A 375 2.51 -0.31 -0.75
C LEU A 375 3.24 1.03 -0.60
N ARG A 376 4.12 1.40 -1.55
CA ARG A 376 4.78 2.71 -1.56
C ARG A 376 3.79 3.87 -1.72
N GLU A 377 2.84 3.79 -2.64
CA GLU A 377 1.76 4.78 -2.82
C GLU A 377 0.99 5.01 -1.51
N ALA A 378 0.75 3.95 -0.74
CA ALA A 378 0.12 4.03 0.57
C ALA A 378 1.09 4.36 1.73
N MET A 379 2.40 4.54 1.46
CA MET A 379 3.46 4.74 2.45
C MET A 379 3.61 3.58 3.45
N LEU A 380 3.28 2.36 3.01
CA LEU A 380 3.30 1.12 3.77
C LEU A 380 4.49 0.20 3.41
N PHE A 381 5.42 0.63 2.55
CA PHE A 381 6.61 -0.16 2.21
C PHE A 381 7.85 0.34 2.96
N TYR A 382 8.57 -0.57 3.60
CA TYR A 382 9.82 -0.30 4.30
C TYR A 382 10.99 -0.27 3.31
N ASP A 383 11.30 0.94 2.83
CA ASP A 383 12.47 1.17 1.99
C ASP A 383 13.72 1.57 2.80
N GLN A 384 14.89 1.27 2.23
CA GLN A 384 16.18 1.69 2.80
C GLN A 384 16.39 3.20 2.64
N PRO A 385 17.17 3.86 3.52
CA PRO A 385 17.36 5.33 3.48
C PRO A 385 17.78 5.89 2.11
N ALA A 386 18.59 5.15 1.35
CA ALA A 386 19.04 5.55 0.00
C ALA A 386 17.88 5.73 -1.00
N TYR A 387 16.73 5.09 -0.79
CA TYR A 387 15.54 5.27 -1.62
C TYR A 387 15.02 6.71 -1.58
N TYR A 388 15.15 7.35 -0.41
CA TYR A 388 14.56 8.66 -0.10
C TYR A 388 15.48 9.86 -0.39
N ASP A 389 16.78 9.63 -0.59
CA ASP A 389 17.75 10.66 -0.99
C ASP A 389 18.56 10.18 -2.20
N THR A 390 17.96 10.27 -3.38
CA THR A 390 18.56 9.80 -4.63
C THR A 390 19.53 10.84 -5.20
N PRO A 391 20.69 10.42 -5.73
CA PRO A 391 21.58 11.31 -6.48
C PRO A 391 20.85 12.03 -7.61
N GLY A 392 21.21 13.29 -7.86
CA GLY A 392 20.52 14.13 -8.83
C GLY A 392 19.20 14.71 -8.34
N GLY A 393 18.57 14.20 -7.28
CA GLY A 393 17.33 14.74 -6.70
C GLY A 393 16.07 14.46 -7.54
N PHE A 394 15.02 15.24 -7.28
CA PHE A 394 13.66 14.96 -7.69
C PHE A 394 13.05 16.08 -8.54
N LEU A 395 12.19 15.68 -9.48
CA LEU A 395 11.28 16.58 -10.18
C LEU A 395 9.85 16.24 -9.79
N SER A 396 9.06 17.22 -9.38
CA SER A 396 7.64 17.09 -9.10
C SER A 396 6.87 18.21 -9.81
N PHE A 397 5.56 18.05 -9.94
CA PHE A 397 4.72 19.09 -10.49
C PHE A 397 3.30 19.05 -9.96
N LYS A 398 2.59 20.17 -10.04
CA LYS A 398 1.16 20.24 -9.75
C LYS A 398 0.37 19.82 -11.00
N PRO A 399 -0.36 18.69 -10.99
CA PRO A 399 -1.20 18.30 -12.11
C PRO A 399 -2.39 19.25 -12.22
N GLY A 400 -2.59 19.85 -13.40
CA GLY A 400 -3.67 20.81 -13.63
C GLY A 400 -4.83 20.18 -14.38
N ILE A 401 -5.75 19.47 -13.72
CA ILE A 401 -6.90 18.81 -14.38
C ILE A 401 -8.13 19.72 -14.36
N PRO A 402 -8.75 20.06 -15.51
CA PRO A 402 -10.02 20.77 -15.56
C PRO A 402 -11.12 20.04 -14.78
N LYS A 403 -11.87 20.78 -13.95
CA LYS A 403 -12.99 20.20 -13.17
C LYS A 403 -14.01 19.50 -14.05
N SER A 404 -14.24 20.00 -15.26
CA SER A 404 -15.17 19.40 -16.22
C SER A 404 -14.77 17.97 -16.62
N LEU A 405 -13.48 17.69 -16.77
CA LEU A 405 -13.00 16.33 -17.07
C LEU A 405 -13.17 15.37 -15.88
N LEU A 406 -13.27 15.88 -14.65
CA LEU A 406 -13.49 15.08 -13.45
C LEU A 406 -14.97 14.88 -13.14
N LEU A 407 -15.77 15.95 -13.22
CA LEU A 407 -17.11 16.01 -12.61
C LEU A 407 -18.25 16.03 -13.62
N ASP A 408 -18.02 16.47 -14.86
CA ASP A 408 -19.11 16.65 -15.82
C ASP A 408 -19.39 15.36 -16.60
N GLY A 409 -20.64 15.21 -17.03
CA GLY A 409 -21.08 14.19 -17.98
C GLY A 409 -21.07 12.75 -17.45
N PRO A 410 -21.63 11.81 -18.25
CA PRO A 410 -21.68 10.40 -17.87
C PRO A 410 -20.29 9.77 -17.88
N HIS A 411 -20.07 8.80 -16.98
CA HIS A 411 -18.86 7.98 -16.95
C HIS A 411 -18.90 6.92 -18.06
N THR A 412 -18.38 7.30 -19.23
CA THR A 412 -18.22 6.44 -20.42
C THR A 412 -16.74 6.14 -20.70
N VAL A 413 -16.48 5.15 -21.57
CA VAL A 413 -15.13 4.87 -22.11
C VAL A 413 -14.49 6.16 -22.65
N GLN A 414 -15.24 6.96 -23.41
CA GLN A 414 -14.77 8.20 -24.00
C GLN A 414 -14.39 9.22 -22.93
N SER A 415 -15.22 9.40 -21.89
CA SER A 415 -14.91 10.31 -20.78
C SER A 415 -13.70 9.86 -19.97
N HIS A 416 -13.53 8.54 -19.76
CA HIS A 416 -12.40 7.94 -19.07
C HIS A 416 -11.10 8.25 -19.80
N PHE A 417 -11.04 7.92 -21.10
CA PHE A 417 -9.85 8.16 -21.90
C PHE A 417 -9.59 9.65 -22.08
N SER A 418 -10.61 10.51 -22.18
CA SER A 418 -10.41 11.97 -22.22
C SER A 418 -9.70 12.48 -20.95
N LEU A 419 -10.10 12.01 -19.77
CA LEU A 419 -9.46 12.34 -18.50
C LEU A 419 -8.02 11.79 -18.40
N VAL A 420 -7.82 10.52 -18.77
CA VAL A 420 -6.49 9.88 -18.72
C VAL A 420 -5.54 10.52 -19.72
N ASN A 421 -5.95 10.68 -20.97
CA ASN A 421 -5.17 11.29 -22.05
C ASN A 421 -4.68 12.70 -21.71
N TYR A 422 -5.53 13.49 -21.04
CA TYR A 422 -5.18 14.82 -20.56
C TYR A 422 -4.04 14.78 -19.53
N GLN A 423 -4.04 13.78 -18.64
CA GLN A 423 -2.96 13.58 -17.65
C GLN A 423 -1.70 13.02 -18.31
N LEU A 424 -1.83 12.05 -19.23
CA LEU A 424 -0.70 11.45 -19.95
C LEU A 424 0.14 12.49 -20.69
N ARG A 425 -0.47 13.51 -21.30
CA ARG A 425 0.28 14.60 -21.97
C ARG A 425 1.17 15.39 -21.00
N GLN A 426 0.69 15.66 -19.78
CA GLN A 426 1.49 16.32 -18.75
C GLN A 426 2.62 15.40 -18.25
N ILE A 427 2.31 14.12 -18.03
CA ILE A 427 3.29 13.11 -17.57
C ILE A 427 4.38 12.86 -18.63
N ARG A 428 4.02 12.80 -19.92
CA ARG A 428 4.97 12.73 -21.03
C ARG A 428 5.99 13.86 -20.98
N THR A 429 5.50 15.08 -20.75
CA THR A 429 6.35 16.26 -20.59
C THR A 429 7.23 16.15 -19.34
N ALA A 430 6.67 15.64 -18.23
CA ALA A 430 7.41 15.41 -16.99
C ALA A 430 8.55 14.40 -17.15
N LEU A 431 8.29 13.29 -17.83
CA LEU A 431 9.28 12.26 -18.14
C LEU A 431 10.39 12.83 -19.02
N ALA A 432 10.05 13.67 -20.01
CA ALA A 432 11.03 14.31 -20.89
C ALA A 432 11.95 15.26 -20.10
N VAL A 433 11.38 16.13 -19.26
CA VAL A 433 12.17 17.07 -18.43
C VAL A 433 12.98 16.33 -17.36
N ALA A 434 12.41 15.30 -16.73
CA ALA A 434 13.13 14.47 -15.76
C ALA A 434 14.32 13.75 -16.40
N SER A 435 14.14 13.19 -17.60
CA SER A 435 15.22 12.61 -18.40
C SER A 435 16.26 13.65 -18.81
N LEU A 436 15.83 14.85 -19.19
CA LEU A 436 16.74 15.94 -19.58
C LEU A 436 17.64 16.39 -18.44
N LEU A 437 17.06 16.58 -17.25
CA LEU A 437 17.74 17.11 -16.07
C LEU A 437 18.40 16.02 -15.21
N ASN A 438 18.29 14.75 -15.60
CA ASN A 438 18.71 13.58 -14.82
C ASN A 438 18.13 13.60 -13.38
N ARG A 439 16.81 13.81 -13.29
CA ARG A 439 16.06 13.92 -12.04
C ARG A 439 15.10 12.73 -11.92
N THR A 440 14.89 12.24 -10.71
CA THR A 440 13.86 11.23 -10.43
C THR A 440 12.47 11.89 -10.44
N LEU A 441 11.56 11.41 -11.27
CA LEU A 441 10.20 11.96 -11.37
C LEU A 441 9.33 11.48 -10.21
N VAL A 442 8.83 12.39 -9.39
CA VAL A 442 7.70 12.12 -8.49
C VAL A 442 6.42 12.17 -9.33
N MET A 443 5.81 11.00 -9.54
CA MET A 443 4.60 10.86 -10.36
C MET A 443 3.44 11.65 -9.74
N PRO A 444 2.53 12.24 -10.53
CA PRO A 444 1.36 12.91 -9.97
C PRO A 444 0.33 11.89 -9.46
N ARG A 445 -0.61 12.34 -8.61
CA ARG A 445 -1.85 11.59 -8.37
C ARG A 445 -2.62 11.42 -9.67
N LEU A 446 -3.00 10.20 -9.99
CA LEU A 446 -3.73 9.86 -11.20
C LEU A 446 -5.22 9.75 -10.90
N TRP A 447 -6.05 10.31 -11.79
CA TRP A 447 -7.51 10.23 -11.69
C TRP A 447 -8.07 9.36 -12.81
N CYS A 448 -8.92 8.42 -12.44
CA CYS A 448 -9.62 7.57 -13.38
C CYS A 448 -11.13 7.64 -13.16
N ARG A 449 -11.88 7.45 -14.24
CA ARG A 449 -13.31 7.17 -14.16
C ARG A 449 -13.61 5.68 -14.03
N PHE A 450 -12.74 4.80 -14.53
CA PHE A 450 -12.97 3.35 -14.60
C PHE A 450 -11.85 2.60 -13.88
N GLU A 451 -12.21 1.52 -13.21
CA GLU A 451 -11.29 0.51 -12.67
C GLU A 451 -10.62 -0.28 -13.80
N LYS A 452 -9.49 -0.92 -13.52
CA LYS A 452 -8.86 -1.92 -14.39
C LYS A 452 -9.14 -3.30 -13.80
N MET A 453 -9.62 -4.23 -14.61
CA MET A 453 -9.86 -5.64 -14.23
C MET A 453 -9.42 -6.59 -15.35
N TRP A 454 -9.26 -7.88 -15.05
CA TRP A 454 -8.87 -8.90 -16.06
C TRP A 454 -10.00 -9.32 -17.02
N PHE A 455 -11.19 -8.73 -16.90
CA PHE A 455 -12.39 -9.09 -17.66
C PHE A 455 -13.24 -7.86 -17.98
N GLY A 456 -14.20 -8.01 -18.90
CA GLY A 456 -15.09 -6.91 -19.31
C GLY A 456 -16.05 -6.45 -18.22
N HIS A 457 -16.14 -5.14 -18.00
CA HIS A 457 -17.02 -4.54 -17.00
C HIS A 457 -17.51 -3.15 -17.43
N LEU A 458 -18.53 -2.62 -16.74
CA LEU A 458 -19.17 -1.34 -17.05
C LEU A 458 -18.42 -0.11 -16.48
N GLY A 459 -17.12 -0.24 -16.24
CA GLY A 459 -16.28 0.81 -15.67
C GLY A 459 -16.04 0.68 -14.16
N LEU A 460 -17.04 0.31 -13.37
CA LEU A 460 -16.88 -0.11 -11.97
C LEU A 460 -17.44 -1.51 -11.75
N LEU A 461 -16.95 -2.20 -10.72
CA LEU A 461 -17.52 -3.47 -10.28
C LEU A 461 -18.80 -3.20 -9.46
N LYS A 462 -19.92 -3.79 -9.88
CA LYS A 462 -21.21 -3.65 -9.21
C LYS A 462 -21.10 -4.07 -7.74
N GLY A 463 -21.65 -3.28 -6.83
CA GLY A 463 -21.69 -3.55 -5.39
C GLY A 463 -20.41 -3.20 -4.61
N THR A 464 -19.39 -2.67 -5.27
CA THR A 464 -18.21 -2.09 -4.61
C THR A 464 -18.50 -0.67 -4.13
N LEU A 465 -17.67 -0.16 -3.23
CA LEU A 465 -17.73 1.22 -2.74
C LEU A 465 -16.90 2.19 -3.59
N THR A 466 -16.38 1.78 -4.75
CA THR A 466 -15.56 2.66 -5.60
C THR A 466 -16.39 3.87 -6.05
N LYS A 467 -15.85 5.08 -5.82
CA LYS A 467 -16.45 6.34 -6.28
C LYS A 467 -15.95 6.70 -7.67
N GLN A 468 -16.74 7.42 -8.47
CA GLN A 468 -16.28 7.99 -9.74
C GLN A 468 -16.29 9.53 -9.68
N PRO A 469 -15.22 10.20 -10.15
CA PRO A 469 -13.88 9.64 -10.41
C PRO A 469 -13.21 9.23 -9.09
N PHE A 470 -12.17 8.40 -9.17
CA PHE A 470 -11.32 8.03 -8.04
C PHE A 470 -9.85 8.28 -8.36
N VAL A 471 -9.04 8.37 -7.31
CA VAL A 471 -7.59 8.34 -7.45
C VAL A 471 -7.21 6.92 -7.83
N CYS A 472 -6.88 6.70 -9.11
CA CYS A 472 -6.47 5.39 -9.55
C CYS A 472 -4.99 5.16 -9.27
N PRO A 473 -4.64 3.96 -8.84
CA PRO A 473 -3.26 3.57 -8.66
C PRO A 473 -2.50 3.50 -9.99
N MET A 474 -1.18 3.68 -9.95
CA MET A 474 -0.38 3.86 -11.16
C MET A 474 -0.40 2.66 -12.12
N ASP A 475 -0.46 1.43 -11.62
CA ASP A 475 -0.53 0.19 -12.40
C ASP A 475 -1.88 -0.02 -13.13
N HIS A 476 -2.88 0.85 -12.90
CA HIS A 476 -4.07 0.91 -13.76
C HIS A 476 -3.74 1.50 -15.14
N LEU A 477 -2.73 2.37 -15.23
CA LEU A 477 -2.40 3.10 -16.45
C LEU A 477 -1.01 2.72 -17.01
N PHE A 478 -0.05 2.44 -16.13
CA PHE A 478 1.35 2.25 -16.48
C PHE A 478 1.84 0.83 -16.23
N GLU A 479 2.78 0.39 -17.07
CA GLU A 479 3.50 -0.88 -16.94
C GLU A 479 4.69 -0.72 -15.99
N ILE A 480 4.40 -0.78 -14.68
CA ILE A 480 5.38 -0.52 -13.60
C ILE A 480 6.62 -1.39 -13.74
N HIS A 481 6.46 -2.68 -14.04
CA HIS A 481 7.58 -3.62 -14.21
C HIS A 481 8.56 -3.16 -15.30
N THR A 482 8.05 -2.70 -16.44
CA THR A 482 8.85 -2.12 -17.53
C THR A 482 9.57 -0.85 -17.10
N MET A 483 8.89 0.00 -16.32
CA MET A 483 9.48 1.24 -15.82
C MET A 483 10.58 0.98 -14.80
N VAL A 484 10.46 -0.05 -13.96
CA VAL A 484 11.43 -0.39 -12.90
C VAL A 484 12.64 -1.11 -13.45
N HIS A 485 12.45 -2.20 -14.20
CA HIS A 485 13.56 -3.00 -14.76
C HIS A 485 14.34 -2.24 -15.84
N GLY A 486 13.71 -1.23 -16.43
CA GLY A 486 14.30 -0.42 -17.48
C GLY A 486 14.33 -1.13 -18.82
N LEU A 487 14.77 -0.37 -19.82
CA LEU A 487 14.91 -0.81 -21.20
C LEU A 487 16.33 -0.46 -21.66
N SER A 488 16.85 -1.15 -22.68
CA SER A 488 18.22 -0.93 -23.17
C SER A 488 18.47 0.55 -23.51
N GLU A 489 19.55 1.12 -23.01
CA GLU A 489 19.83 2.54 -23.25
C GLU A 489 20.18 2.83 -24.71
N GLU A 490 20.70 1.83 -25.42
CA GLU A 490 21.02 1.93 -26.84
C GLU A 490 19.77 2.22 -27.68
N GLU A 491 18.66 1.51 -27.45
CA GLU A 491 17.42 1.65 -28.23
C GLU A 491 16.46 2.69 -27.63
N PHE A 492 16.43 2.80 -26.29
CA PHE A 492 15.42 3.56 -25.55
C PHE A 492 15.98 4.80 -24.84
N GLY A 493 17.27 5.09 -24.97
CA GLY A 493 17.91 6.22 -24.29
C GLY A 493 18.03 6.01 -22.78
N PRO A 494 18.42 7.01 -21.99
CA PRO A 494 18.70 6.84 -20.56
C PRO A 494 17.46 6.39 -19.77
N GLN A 495 17.68 5.61 -18.71
CA GLN A 495 16.62 5.22 -17.77
C GLN A 495 15.99 6.45 -17.11
N ILE A 496 14.66 6.43 -16.95
CA ILE A 496 13.90 7.50 -16.27
C ILE A 496 13.39 6.96 -14.94
N HIS A 497 14.06 7.32 -13.86
CA HIS A 497 13.67 6.91 -12.51
C HIS A 497 12.42 7.66 -12.05
N PHE A 498 11.61 7.00 -11.22
CA PHE A 498 10.39 7.58 -10.68
C PHE A 498 10.16 7.23 -9.20
N ARG A 499 9.25 7.98 -8.58
CA ARG A 499 8.68 7.77 -7.24
C ARG A 499 7.16 7.93 -7.29
N GLU A 500 6.49 7.28 -6.36
CA GLU A 500 5.05 7.36 -6.14
C GLU A 500 4.59 8.79 -5.81
N TYR A 501 3.30 9.07 -6.03
CA TYR A 501 2.74 10.40 -5.81
C TYR A 501 2.77 10.87 -4.35
N SER A 502 2.84 9.94 -3.41
CA SER A 502 2.90 10.19 -1.97
C SER A 502 4.33 10.36 -1.46
N PHE A 503 5.35 10.20 -2.30
CA PHE A 503 6.76 10.18 -1.90
C PHE A 503 7.14 11.38 -1.02
N LEU A 504 6.88 12.62 -1.47
CA LEU A 504 7.23 13.82 -0.71
C LEU A 504 6.41 13.99 0.59
N GLN A 505 5.29 13.28 0.72
CA GLN A 505 4.46 13.22 1.94
C GLN A 505 4.97 12.15 2.92
N ASN A 506 5.75 11.19 2.44
CA ASN A 506 6.26 10.09 3.23
C ASN A 506 7.15 10.61 4.39
N PRO A 507 6.87 10.24 5.66
CA PRO A 507 7.66 10.71 6.80
C PRO A 507 9.12 10.26 6.74
N SER A 508 9.42 9.15 6.06
CA SER A 508 10.78 8.64 5.88
C SER A 508 11.63 9.49 4.94
N VAL A 509 11.04 10.38 4.13
CA VAL A 509 11.84 11.32 3.33
C VAL A 509 12.53 12.31 4.26
N PRO A 510 13.88 12.37 4.24
CA PRO A 510 14.64 13.24 5.14
C PRO A 510 14.25 14.71 5.00
N ARG A 511 14.33 15.44 6.12
CA ARG A 511 14.00 16.86 6.18
C ARG A 511 14.81 17.70 5.19
N HIS A 512 16.11 17.43 5.03
CA HIS A 512 16.98 18.15 4.10
C HIS A 512 16.60 17.96 2.62
N VAL A 513 15.93 16.85 2.28
CA VAL A 513 15.37 16.64 0.94
C VAL A 513 14.12 17.49 0.75
N LYS A 514 13.19 17.48 1.72
CA LYS A 514 11.93 18.23 1.65
C LYS A 514 12.12 19.74 1.64
N GLU A 515 13.09 20.24 2.42
CA GLU A 515 13.35 21.68 2.56
C GLU A 515 14.22 22.25 1.43
N SER A 516 14.98 21.40 0.73
CA SER A 516 15.75 21.79 -0.45
C SER A 516 14.86 21.80 -1.69
N LEU A 517 14.00 22.83 -1.77
CA LEU A 517 12.93 22.99 -2.74
C LEU A 517 13.10 24.27 -3.59
N LEU A 518 12.94 24.12 -4.91
CA LEU A 518 12.80 25.23 -5.85
C LEU A 518 11.45 25.14 -6.57
N ASN A 519 10.59 26.14 -6.37
CA ASN A 519 9.32 26.26 -7.06
C ASN A 519 9.51 26.88 -8.45
N VAL A 520 9.18 26.16 -9.51
CA VAL A 520 9.28 26.64 -10.89
C VAL A 520 7.91 27.09 -11.36
N GLN A 521 7.70 28.41 -11.44
CA GLN A 521 6.45 29.00 -11.91
C GLN A 521 6.51 29.27 -13.40
N LEU A 522 5.67 28.58 -14.18
CA LEU A 522 5.61 28.80 -15.62
C LEU A 522 5.00 30.16 -15.97
N CYS A 523 5.65 30.90 -16.86
CA CYS A 523 5.23 32.23 -17.31
C CYS A 523 5.19 32.36 -18.84
N ASP A 524 4.46 33.35 -19.33
CA ASP A 524 4.49 33.72 -20.74
C ASP A 524 5.76 34.53 -21.02
N ALA A 525 6.57 34.08 -21.98
CA ALA A 525 7.84 34.70 -22.35
C ALA A 525 7.70 36.19 -22.71
N HIS A 526 6.54 36.60 -23.23
CA HIS A 526 6.27 37.99 -23.62
C HIS A 526 5.75 38.86 -22.46
N SER A 527 5.49 38.28 -21.29
CA SER A 527 5.00 39.02 -20.13
C SER A 527 6.14 39.74 -19.40
N ARG A 528 5.92 40.98 -18.96
CA ARG A 528 6.94 41.82 -18.30
C ARG A 528 7.53 41.21 -17.02
N GLY A 529 6.83 40.25 -16.41
CA GLY A 529 7.21 39.55 -15.19
C GLY A 529 7.94 38.22 -15.40
N CYS A 530 8.06 37.72 -16.64
CA CYS A 530 8.72 36.44 -16.94
C CYS A 530 10.24 36.64 -17.05
N LYS A 531 10.87 36.95 -15.91
CA LYS A 531 12.32 37.11 -15.80
C LYS A 531 12.88 35.98 -14.95
N ILE A 532 13.83 35.23 -15.51
CA ILE A 532 14.56 34.24 -14.75
C ILE A 532 15.48 35.00 -13.80
N SER A 533 15.27 34.84 -12.50
CA SER A 533 16.12 35.46 -11.50
C SER A 533 17.53 34.85 -11.61
N ASN A 534 18.53 35.72 -11.74
CA ASN A 534 19.94 35.33 -11.76
C ASN A 534 20.51 35.06 -10.36
N GLU A 535 19.76 35.37 -9.31
CA GLU A 535 20.18 35.18 -7.93
C GLU A 535 19.93 33.73 -7.50
N THR A 536 21.01 33.02 -7.15
CA THR A 536 20.99 31.70 -6.48
C THR A 536 20.49 31.78 -5.04
N THR A 537 20.30 33.00 -4.52
CA THR A 537 20.03 33.31 -3.13
C THR A 537 18.89 34.32 -3.04
N SER A 538 17.63 33.86 -2.87
CA SER A 538 16.69 34.51 -1.93
C SER A 538 15.22 34.05 -1.96
N HIS A 539 14.69 33.38 -2.99
CA HIS A 539 13.22 33.25 -3.08
C HIS A 539 12.59 31.86 -3.15
N GLY A 540 13.35 30.76 -3.23
CA GLY A 540 12.75 29.41 -3.28
C GLY A 540 11.75 29.22 -4.44
N PHE A 541 11.71 30.16 -5.40
CA PHE A 541 10.96 30.08 -6.64
C PHE A 541 11.68 30.80 -7.79
N ILE A 542 11.41 30.38 -9.02
CA ILE A 542 11.83 31.04 -10.27
C ILE A 542 10.66 31.17 -11.23
N GLN A 543 10.65 32.23 -12.03
CA GLN A 543 9.79 32.35 -13.21
C GLN A 543 10.50 31.64 -14.38
N PHE A 544 9.82 30.71 -15.05
CA PHE A 544 10.40 29.96 -16.17
C PHE A 544 9.47 30.02 -17.40
N PRO A 545 9.97 30.48 -18.57
CA PRO A 545 9.13 30.62 -19.76
C PRO A 545 8.52 29.30 -20.22
N ARG A 546 7.25 29.33 -20.62
CA ARG A 546 6.61 28.25 -21.37
C ARG A 546 7.28 28.05 -22.72
N ASN A 547 7.15 26.84 -23.28
CA ASN A 547 7.73 26.43 -24.56
C ASN A 547 9.27 26.62 -24.61
N SER A 548 9.94 26.47 -23.47
CA SER A 548 11.40 26.60 -23.38
C SER A 548 12.11 25.46 -24.12
N THR A 549 13.28 25.79 -24.69
CA THR A 549 14.14 24.86 -25.43
C THR A 549 14.98 24.00 -24.50
N GLU A 550 15.53 22.91 -25.04
CA GLU A 550 16.48 22.04 -24.33
C GLU A 550 17.66 22.84 -23.75
N GLN A 551 18.25 23.74 -24.55
CA GLN A 551 19.38 24.57 -24.10
C GLN A 551 19.00 25.44 -22.90
N MET A 552 17.78 26.00 -22.90
CA MET A 552 17.29 26.84 -21.81
C MET A 552 17.17 26.07 -20.50
N TYR A 553 16.63 24.84 -20.55
CA TYR A 553 16.56 23.96 -19.38
C TYR A 553 17.96 23.66 -18.84
N MET A 554 18.88 23.28 -19.72
CA MET A 554 20.24 22.93 -19.30
C MET A 554 20.97 24.13 -18.70
N GLU A 555 20.86 25.31 -19.30
CA GLU A 555 21.49 26.54 -18.80
C GLU A 555 20.95 26.93 -17.42
N VAL A 556 19.63 27.02 -17.28
CA VAL A 556 19.00 27.50 -16.03
C VAL A 556 19.20 26.50 -14.90
N PHE A 557 18.86 25.23 -15.13
CA PHE A 557 18.87 24.22 -14.06
C PHE A 557 20.28 23.70 -13.73
N SER A 558 21.30 24.00 -14.54
CA SER A 558 22.69 23.76 -14.16
C SER A 558 23.12 24.53 -12.90
N ARG A 559 22.49 25.67 -12.62
CA ARG A 559 22.74 26.51 -11.43
C ARG A 559 22.06 26.00 -10.16
N TYR A 560 21.16 25.02 -10.30
CA TYR A 560 20.34 24.46 -9.22
C TYR A 560 20.59 22.95 -9.02
N ARG A 561 21.79 22.47 -9.35
CA ARG A 561 22.15 21.03 -9.21
C ARG A 561 22.04 20.54 -7.78
N ASP A 562 22.37 21.38 -6.80
CA ASP A 562 22.35 21.02 -5.37
C ASP A 562 20.96 21.09 -4.73
N ILE A 563 19.98 21.71 -5.41
CA ILE A 563 18.59 21.68 -4.98
C ILE A 563 18.07 20.25 -5.11
N LYS A 564 17.42 19.72 -4.06
CA LYS A 564 16.92 18.34 -4.04
C LYS A 564 15.59 18.18 -4.75
N VAL A 565 14.70 19.16 -4.73
CA VAL A 565 13.37 19.07 -5.33
C VAL A 565 13.09 20.26 -6.24
N LEU A 566 12.89 20.00 -7.53
CA LEU A 566 12.34 20.98 -8.47
C LEU A 566 10.82 20.76 -8.55
N HIS A 567 10.03 21.76 -8.15
CA HIS A 567 8.56 21.68 -8.14
C HIS A 567 7.94 22.61 -9.17
N PHE A 568 7.46 22.06 -10.28
CA PHE A 568 6.84 22.84 -11.35
C PHE A 568 5.36 23.14 -11.04
N SER A 569 4.96 24.41 -11.19
CA SER A 569 3.56 24.84 -11.01
C SER A 569 2.60 24.20 -12.01
N SER A 570 3.12 23.76 -13.15
CA SER A 570 2.46 22.97 -14.19
C SER A 570 3.54 22.44 -15.14
N LEU A 571 3.23 21.40 -15.92
CA LEU A 571 4.06 20.97 -17.05
C LEU A 571 3.38 21.15 -18.41
N THR A 572 2.19 21.77 -18.43
CA THR A 572 1.50 22.08 -19.68
C THR A 572 2.30 23.10 -20.48
N ASN A 573 2.74 22.70 -21.67
CA ASN A 573 3.57 23.52 -22.57
C ASN A 573 4.87 24.01 -21.89
N ALA A 574 5.47 23.20 -21.01
CA ALA A 574 6.71 23.57 -20.31
C ALA A 574 7.96 23.35 -21.17
N PHE A 575 7.96 22.32 -22.01
CA PHE A 575 9.12 21.89 -22.78
C PHE A 575 8.75 21.77 -24.25
N ARG A 576 9.55 22.39 -25.12
CA ARG A 576 9.30 22.40 -26.58
C ARG A 576 9.58 21.06 -27.24
N GLY A 577 10.49 20.27 -26.68
CA GLY A 577 10.99 19.03 -27.28
C GLY A 577 12.51 18.99 -27.27
N PHE A 578 13.06 17.81 -27.56
CA PHE A 578 14.51 17.63 -27.67
C PHE A 578 15.01 18.26 -28.96
N SER A 579 16.21 18.85 -28.93
CA SER A 579 16.82 19.40 -30.15
C SER A 579 17.51 18.33 -31.01
N ASP A 580 17.87 17.19 -30.40
CA ASP A 580 18.48 16.04 -31.07
C ASP A 580 17.40 15.01 -31.43
N GLU A 581 17.24 14.75 -32.73
CA GLU A 581 16.21 13.83 -33.26
C GLU A 581 16.41 12.38 -32.81
N VAL A 582 17.66 11.94 -32.64
CA VAL A 582 17.98 10.58 -32.19
C VAL A 582 17.58 10.42 -30.72
N ARG A 583 17.91 11.39 -29.88
CA ARG A 583 17.50 11.45 -28.48
C ARG A 583 15.97 11.48 -28.37
N GLU A 584 15.32 12.28 -29.20
CA GLU A 584 13.86 12.32 -29.24
C GLU A 584 13.28 10.94 -29.58
N ALA A 585 13.75 10.32 -30.67
CA ALA A 585 13.28 9.00 -31.11
C ALA A 585 13.42 7.94 -30.01
N LYS A 586 14.59 7.88 -29.35
CA LYS A 586 14.85 6.96 -28.23
C LYS A 586 13.91 7.21 -27.06
N PHE A 587 13.72 8.47 -26.66
CA PHE A 587 12.76 8.83 -25.61
C PHE A 587 11.33 8.40 -25.98
N ARG A 588 10.91 8.64 -27.23
CA ARG A 588 9.59 8.25 -27.74
C ARG A 588 9.40 6.73 -27.69
N HIS A 589 10.39 5.96 -28.12
CA HIS A 589 10.37 4.49 -28.02
C HIS A 589 10.19 4.04 -26.58
N ARG A 590 10.88 4.68 -25.62
CA ARG A 590 10.81 4.34 -24.20
C ARG A 590 9.42 4.57 -23.62
N VAL A 591 8.91 5.78 -23.72
CA VAL A 591 7.65 6.14 -23.04
C VAL A 591 6.42 5.51 -23.69
N LYS A 592 6.52 5.06 -24.95
CA LYS A 592 5.52 4.21 -25.57
C LYS A 592 5.34 2.88 -24.83
N ARG A 593 6.42 2.28 -24.29
CA ARG A 593 6.37 1.04 -23.51
C ARG A 593 5.85 1.20 -22.08
N TYR A 594 5.68 2.43 -21.61
CA TYR A 594 5.31 2.71 -20.21
C TYR A 594 3.82 2.63 -19.96
N VAL A 595 2.97 2.74 -20.97
CA VAL A 595 1.52 2.71 -20.82
C VAL A 595 0.96 1.33 -21.13
N GLY A 596 -0.01 0.90 -20.34
CA GLY A 596 -0.66 -0.39 -20.47
C GLY A 596 -1.94 -0.35 -21.27
N MET A 597 -2.90 -1.19 -20.87
CA MET A 597 -4.24 -1.23 -21.44
C MET A 597 -5.31 -1.16 -20.35
N TRP A 598 -6.44 -0.57 -20.70
CA TRP A 598 -7.68 -0.69 -19.94
C TRP A 598 -8.42 -1.94 -20.39
N CYS A 599 -8.83 -2.77 -19.45
CA CYS A 599 -9.69 -3.90 -19.70
C CYS A 599 -10.96 -3.80 -18.85
N CYS A 600 -12.14 -4.02 -19.43
CA CYS A 600 -12.44 -4.20 -20.86
C CYS A 600 -13.88 -3.77 -21.19
N VAL A 601 -14.15 -3.48 -22.46
CA VAL A 601 -15.53 -3.37 -22.97
C VAL A 601 -16.23 -4.73 -22.89
N PRO A 602 -17.41 -4.84 -22.23
CA PRO A 602 -18.14 -6.10 -22.13
C PRO A 602 -18.54 -6.68 -23.49
N ASN A 603 -18.64 -8.01 -23.56
CA ASN A 603 -19.14 -8.76 -24.72
C ASN A 603 -18.37 -8.53 -26.04
N ARG A 604 -17.11 -8.07 -25.96
CA ARG A 604 -16.26 -7.85 -27.14
C ARG A 604 -14.95 -8.63 -27.01
N LYS A 605 -14.47 -9.23 -28.11
CA LYS A 605 -13.22 -9.99 -28.18
C LYS A 605 -12.44 -9.61 -29.44
N PRO A 606 -11.27 -8.94 -29.35
CA PRO A 606 -10.66 -8.36 -28.13
C PRO A 606 -11.47 -7.16 -27.58
N GLY A 607 -11.48 -7.02 -26.25
CA GLY A 607 -12.28 -6.01 -25.54
C GLY A 607 -11.47 -4.92 -24.83
N HIS A 608 -10.15 -5.09 -24.70
CA HIS A 608 -9.26 -4.09 -24.10
C HIS A 608 -8.99 -2.93 -25.03
N ILE A 609 -8.56 -1.81 -24.46
CA ILE A 609 -8.18 -0.60 -25.18
C ILE A 609 -6.80 -0.17 -24.68
N TYR A 610 -5.83 -0.07 -25.58
CA TYR A 610 -4.49 0.41 -25.23
C TYR A 610 -4.53 1.90 -24.88
N TYR A 611 -3.85 2.26 -23.79
CA TYR A 611 -3.45 3.64 -23.60
C TYR A 611 -2.31 3.96 -24.58
N ASP A 612 -2.23 5.21 -25.01
CA ASP A 612 -1.26 5.64 -26.00
C ASP A 612 -0.64 6.96 -25.56
N MET A 613 0.66 6.96 -25.30
CA MET A 613 1.40 8.14 -24.86
C MET A 613 1.40 9.26 -25.91
N TYR A 614 1.17 8.94 -27.18
CA TYR A 614 1.16 9.86 -28.33
C TYR A 614 -0.19 9.87 -29.07
N TRP A 615 -1.28 9.62 -28.34
CA TRP A 615 -2.64 9.67 -28.89
C TRP A 615 -2.96 10.99 -29.59
N ASP A 616 -2.39 12.11 -29.12
CA ASP A 616 -2.63 13.48 -29.57
C ASP A 616 -2.00 13.79 -30.93
N GLU A 617 -1.10 12.93 -31.41
CA GLU A 617 -0.46 13.06 -32.73
C GLU A 617 -1.12 12.15 -33.78
N LYS A 618 -2.18 11.43 -33.42
CA LYS A 618 -2.89 10.50 -34.29
C LYS A 618 -4.25 11.09 -34.71
N PRO A 619 -4.39 11.62 -35.94
CA PRO A 619 -5.64 12.21 -36.40
C PRO A 619 -6.81 11.22 -36.29
N GLY A 620 -7.91 11.65 -35.68
CA GLY A 620 -9.11 10.83 -35.54
C GLY A 620 -8.99 9.67 -34.54
N TRP A 621 -7.95 9.63 -33.69
CA TRP A 621 -7.80 8.62 -32.66
C TRP A 621 -9.05 8.54 -31.76
N LYS A 622 -9.49 7.32 -31.46
CA LYS A 622 -10.63 7.04 -30.58
C LYS A 622 -10.29 5.87 -29.66
N PRO A 623 -10.78 5.88 -28.39
CA PRO A 623 -10.60 4.76 -27.48
C PRO A 623 -11.55 3.63 -27.90
N GLN A 624 -11.08 2.77 -28.79
CA GLN A 624 -11.83 1.62 -29.27
C GLN A 624 -10.99 0.35 -29.12
N PRO A 625 -11.60 -0.77 -28.72
CA PRO A 625 -10.90 -2.04 -28.76
C PRO A 625 -10.45 -2.38 -30.18
N PRO A 626 -9.44 -3.25 -30.35
CA PRO A 626 -9.04 -3.71 -31.66
C PRO A 626 -10.24 -4.32 -32.42
N ARG A 627 -10.23 -4.22 -33.75
CA ARG A 627 -11.32 -4.76 -34.59
C ARG A 627 -11.24 -6.28 -34.70
N THR A 628 -10.02 -6.81 -34.78
CA THR A 628 -9.72 -8.23 -34.90
C THR A 628 -8.48 -8.57 -34.09
N ARG A 629 -8.21 -9.86 -33.89
CA ARG A 629 -6.98 -10.32 -33.20
C ARG A 629 -5.71 -10.03 -34.01
N GLN A 630 -5.81 -9.96 -35.34
CA GLN A 630 -4.67 -9.69 -36.22
C GLN A 630 -4.13 -8.26 -36.06
N VAL A 631 -5.00 -7.31 -35.70
CA VAL A 631 -4.63 -5.90 -35.46
C VAL A 631 -4.55 -5.58 -33.96
N ASP A 632 -4.54 -6.60 -33.11
CA ASP A 632 -4.40 -6.47 -31.67
C ASP A 632 -2.93 -6.46 -31.29
N HIS A 633 -2.33 -5.29 -31.42
CA HIS A 633 -0.97 -5.03 -30.98
C HIS A 633 -0.91 -3.69 -30.24
N PRO A 634 0.03 -3.52 -29.32
CA PRO A 634 0.26 -2.22 -28.70
C PRO A 634 0.59 -1.12 -29.73
N PRO A 635 0.40 0.17 -29.40
CA PRO A 635 0.51 1.29 -30.35
C PRO A 635 1.95 1.69 -30.74
N TRP A 636 2.94 0.79 -30.63
CA TRP A 636 4.37 1.06 -30.85
C TRP A 636 5.09 0.04 -31.70
#